data_AF-A0A538K957-F1
#
_entry.id   AF-A0A538K957-F1
#
_cell.length_a   1.000
_cell.length_b   1.000
_cell.length_c   1.000
_cell.angle_alpha   90.00
_cell.angle_beta   90.00
_cell.angle_gamma   90.00
#
_symmetry.space_group_name_H-M   'P 1'
#
loop_
_entity.id
_entity.type
_entity.pdbx_description
1 polymer ?
#
loop_
_entity_poly.entity_id
_entity_poly.type
_entity_poly.pdbx_seq_one_letter_code
_entity_poly.pdbx_strand_id
1 'polypeptide(L)'
;ALARGAATRGAQVLPYHAVVAIDREGDEVTGARLRDARTGEETVVRARVTVNAAGAWAGQVAALAGIDDVRILPGRGIMIAMNHRLVNTVVNRCQMPTDGDIIVPVRTVCVIGTTDQHTDDPDDHTVLESEVDQMLDDGEKLVPGFRRARALRVWTGVRPLFEDVKADGTLTRDVTRSHTLLDHSHRDGVSRFLTITGGKLTTFRLMAEHTVDAVCRALSEDRPCTTTAEPLPGSEERRHYHLGERLGRKEARLADEQLICDCEMVSRSALEDGIRRRATTNLDDIRRLLRLGMGPCQGGFCMYRATGVLHGLDGMTSQQANGALLDFLQERWKGIHPVLYGDQLRQARLDDWIFQGTLDVGHLST
;
A
#
# COMPACT_ATOMS: atom_id res chain seq x y z
N ALA A 1 9.90 4.31 -5.04
CA ALA A 1 10.86 5.09 -5.85
C ALA A 1 10.62 6.59 -5.67
N LEU A 2 9.37 7.07 -5.80
CA LEU A 2 8.98 8.47 -5.59
C LEU A 2 9.54 9.12 -4.32
N ALA A 3 9.25 8.57 -3.14
CA ALA A 3 9.75 9.10 -1.86
C ALA A 3 11.29 9.19 -1.79
N ARG A 4 12.01 8.21 -2.37
CA ARG A 4 13.47 8.27 -2.45
C ARG A 4 13.94 9.38 -3.40
N GLY A 5 13.28 9.52 -4.55
CA GLY A 5 13.59 10.57 -5.52
C GLY A 5 13.41 11.97 -4.94
N ALA A 6 12.37 12.16 -4.12
CA ALA A 6 12.16 13.38 -3.35
C ALA A 6 13.26 13.59 -2.32
N ALA A 7 13.60 12.57 -1.53
CA ALA A 7 14.65 12.66 -0.50
C ALA A 7 16.04 12.99 -1.09
N THR A 8 16.40 12.40 -2.24
CA THR A 8 17.66 12.72 -2.94
C THR A 8 17.72 14.17 -3.43
N ARG A 9 16.58 14.86 -3.52
CA ARG A 9 16.44 16.28 -3.88
C ARG A 9 16.23 17.18 -2.66
N GLY A 10 16.45 16.65 -1.45
CA GLY A 10 16.38 17.42 -0.19
C GLY A 10 15.02 17.41 0.50
N ALA A 11 14.02 16.66 0.01
CA ALA A 11 12.75 16.53 0.73
C ALA A 11 12.91 15.70 2.01
N GLN A 12 12.26 16.12 3.09
CA GLN A 12 12.12 15.29 4.28
C GLN A 12 10.88 14.40 4.13
N VAL A 13 11.03 13.11 4.42
CA VAL A 13 9.93 12.13 4.37
C VAL A 13 9.82 11.50 5.75
N LEU A 14 8.66 11.68 6.38
CA LEU A 14 8.39 11.20 7.73
C LEU A 14 7.25 10.16 7.70
N PRO A 15 7.52 8.88 7.41
CA PRO A 15 6.55 7.81 7.62
C PRO A 15 6.15 7.73 9.10
N TYR A 16 5.01 7.11 9.39
CA TYR A 16 4.48 6.95 10.75
C TYR A 16 4.12 8.26 11.47
N HIS A 17 4.10 9.40 10.78
CA HIS A 17 3.71 10.69 11.35
C HIS A 17 2.30 11.04 10.91
N ALA A 18 1.30 10.80 11.77
CA ALA A 18 -0.08 11.14 11.49
C ALA A 18 -0.30 12.64 11.70
N VAL A 19 -0.98 13.31 10.76
CA VAL A 19 -1.45 14.69 10.98
C VAL A 19 -2.62 14.63 11.96
N VAL A 20 -2.47 15.27 13.12
CA VAL A 20 -3.49 15.28 14.18
C VAL A 20 -4.16 16.65 14.34
N ALA A 21 -3.57 17.71 13.79
CA ALA A 21 -4.16 19.04 13.71
C ALA A 21 -3.57 19.83 12.53
N ILE A 22 -4.34 20.76 11.98
CA ILE A 22 -3.87 21.76 11.01
C ILE A 22 -3.91 23.12 11.69
N ASP A 23 -2.76 23.81 11.72
CA ASP A 23 -2.64 25.10 12.38
C ASP A 23 -3.07 26.22 11.43
N ARG A 24 -3.87 27.18 11.95
CA ARG A 24 -4.41 28.32 11.22
C ARG A 24 -4.15 29.63 11.94
N GLU A 25 -3.87 30.68 11.17
CA GLU A 25 -3.86 32.08 11.60
C GLU A 25 -4.94 32.82 10.81
N GLY A 26 -6.12 32.99 11.43
CA GLY A 26 -7.32 33.45 10.73
C GLY A 26 -7.73 32.48 9.61
N ASP A 27 -7.72 32.99 8.37
CA ASP A 27 -8.10 32.25 7.17
C ASP A 27 -6.89 31.63 6.44
N GLU A 28 -5.69 31.68 7.02
CA GLU A 28 -4.50 31.07 6.44
C GLU A 28 -4.09 29.81 7.19
N VAL A 29 -3.85 28.70 6.47
CA VAL A 29 -3.14 27.54 7.02
C VAL A 29 -1.64 27.84 7.10
N THR A 30 -1.04 27.64 8.27
CA THR A 30 0.37 27.96 8.55
C THR A 30 1.24 26.74 8.86
N GLY A 31 0.61 25.59 9.06
CA GLY A 31 1.32 24.37 9.42
C GLY A 31 0.42 23.22 9.81
N ALA A 32 1.02 22.20 10.42
CA ALA A 32 0.32 21.05 10.95
C ALA A 32 1.06 20.49 12.17
N ARG A 33 0.31 19.81 13.03
CA ARG A 33 0.85 18.99 14.11
C ARG A 33 0.85 17.53 13.70
N LEU A 34 2.01 16.91 13.85
CA LEU A 34 2.25 15.51 13.52
C LEU A 34 2.43 14.72 14.81
N ARG A 35 1.90 13.50 14.88
CA ARG A 35 2.16 12.55 15.96
C ARG A 35 2.90 11.35 15.40
N ASP A 36 4.09 11.04 15.92
CA ASP A 36 4.80 9.81 15.57
C ASP A 36 4.07 8.62 16.21
N ALA A 37 3.51 7.73 15.40
CA ALA A 37 2.76 6.56 15.84
C ALA A 37 3.63 5.54 16.60
N ARG A 38 4.96 5.67 16.57
CA ARG A 38 5.89 4.75 17.23
C ARG A 38 6.29 5.23 18.62
N THR A 39 6.43 6.54 18.81
CA THR A 39 6.88 7.14 20.09
C THR A 39 5.77 7.88 20.82
N GLY A 40 4.71 8.28 20.11
CA GLY A 40 3.65 9.15 20.61
C GLY A 40 4.04 10.63 20.64
N GLU A 41 5.27 10.99 20.29
CA GLU A 41 5.74 12.37 20.32
C GLU A 41 5.04 13.23 19.26
N GLU A 42 4.72 14.47 19.64
CA GLU A 42 4.13 15.45 18.73
C GLU A 42 5.18 16.44 18.23
N THR A 43 5.19 16.69 16.92
CA THR A 43 6.06 17.67 16.26
C THR A 43 5.22 18.66 15.48
N VAL A 44 5.56 19.95 15.59
CA VAL A 44 4.91 21.02 14.80
C VAL A 44 5.73 21.31 13.56
N VAL A 45 5.09 21.33 12.40
CA VAL A 45 5.70 21.69 11.12
C VAL A 45 5.02 22.94 10.58
N ARG A 46 5.82 23.97 10.28
CA ARG A 46 5.35 25.17 9.58
C ARG A 46 5.55 25.03 8.08
N ALA A 47 4.58 25.50 7.30
CA ALA A 47 4.62 25.45 5.85
C ALA A 47 4.04 26.73 5.23
N ARG A 48 4.58 27.14 4.08
CA ARG A 48 4.04 28.26 3.30
C ARG A 48 2.75 27.89 2.57
N VAL A 49 2.63 26.63 2.17
CA VAL A 49 1.45 26.01 1.54
C VAL A 49 1.37 24.56 2.03
N THR A 50 0.16 24.10 2.35
CA THR A 50 -0.12 22.74 2.79
C THR A 50 -0.98 22.03 1.76
N VAL A 51 -0.58 20.82 1.37
CA VAL A 51 -1.32 19.98 0.42
C VAL A 51 -1.84 18.75 1.14
N ASN A 52 -3.16 18.59 1.17
CA ASN A 52 -3.84 17.37 1.60
C ASN A 52 -3.93 16.40 0.42
N ALA A 53 -3.11 15.34 0.47
CA ALA A 53 -3.12 14.23 -0.48
C ALA A 53 -3.46 12.90 0.22
N ALA A 54 -4.35 12.94 1.22
CA ALA A 54 -4.63 11.82 2.11
C ALA A 54 -5.57 10.74 1.52
N GLY A 55 -5.87 10.77 0.21
CA GLY A 55 -6.67 9.74 -0.44
C GLY A 55 -8.04 9.57 0.19
N ALA A 56 -8.37 8.37 0.68
CA ALA A 56 -9.68 8.09 1.29
C ALA A 56 -9.92 8.90 2.59
N TRP A 57 -8.84 9.32 3.25
CA TRP A 57 -8.87 10.17 4.44
C TRP A 57 -8.89 11.68 4.12
N ALA A 58 -8.96 12.08 2.84
CA ALA A 58 -8.88 13.50 2.46
C ALA A 58 -9.96 14.37 3.14
N GLY A 59 -11.18 13.87 3.30
CA GLY A 59 -12.24 14.57 4.02
C GLY A 59 -11.91 14.74 5.51
N GLN A 60 -11.43 13.70 6.18
CA GLN A 60 -11.04 13.75 7.59
C GLN A 60 -9.89 14.74 7.83
N VAL A 61 -8.90 14.78 6.93
CA VAL A 61 -7.79 15.74 7.00
C VAL A 61 -8.26 17.16 6.73
N ALA A 62 -9.19 17.37 5.79
CA ALA A 62 -9.77 18.69 5.53
C ALA A 62 -10.58 19.21 6.74
N ALA A 63 -11.28 18.33 7.45
CA ALA A 63 -12.00 18.68 8.69
C ALA A 63 -11.06 19.18 9.79
N LEU A 64 -9.81 18.71 9.86
CA LEU A 64 -8.79 19.25 10.78
C LEU A 64 -8.45 20.72 10.51
N ALA A 65 -8.70 21.22 9.29
CA ALA A 65 -8.59 22.64 8.93
C ALA A 65 -9.92 23.40 9.10
N GLY A 66 -10.98 22.76 9.61
CA GLY A 66 -12.32 23.34 9.73
C GLY A 66 -13.11 23.36 8.41
N ILE A 67 -12.85 22.40 7.51
CA ILE A 67 -13.54 22.27 6.22
C ILE A 67 -14.27 20.92 6.16
N ASP A 68 -15.58 20.92 6.46
CA ASP A 68 -16.38 19.69 6.55
C ASP A 68 -17.00 19.26 5.19
N ASP A 69 -17.03 20.16 4.21
CA ASP A 69 -17.70 19.93 2.91
C ASP A 69 -16.88 19.13 1.90
N VAL A 70 -15.75 18.52 2.30
CA VAL A 70 -14.94 17.65 1.43
C VAL A 70 -15.42 16.21 1.61
N ARG A 71 -16.47 15.85 0.86
CA ARG A 71 -17.09 14.52 0.95
C ARG A 71 -16.36 13.50 0.10
N ILE A 72 -15.73 12.54 0.77
CA ILE A 72 -15.20 11.32 0.16
C ILE A 72 -16.19 10.20 0.43
N LEU A 73 -16.50 9.41 -0.60
CA LEU A 73 -17.27 8.17 -0.53
C LEU A 73 -16.29 7.00 -0.69
N PRO A 74 -15.87 6.37 0.42
CA PRO A 74 -14.97 5.23 0.37
C PRO A 74 -15.62 4.01 -0.32
N GLY A 75 -14.94 3.47 -1.32
CA GLY A 75 -15.31 2.21 -2.00
C GLY A 75 -14.34 1.09 -1.65
N ARG A 76 -14.75 0.18 -0.75
CA ARG A 76 -13.97 -0.98 -0.32
C ARG A 76 -14.04 -2.08 -1.37
N GLY A 77 -12.91 -2.67 -1.73
CA GLY A 77 -12.87 -3.78 -2.68
C GLY A 77 -11.80 -4.79 -2.33
N ILE A 78 -12.12 -6.07 -2.53
CA ILE A 78 -11.17 -7.17 -2.29
C ILE A 78 -10.48 -7.63 -3.57
N MET A 79 -9.30 -8.21 -3.41
CA MET A 79 -8.55 -8.92 -4.43
C MET A 79 -7.98 -10.21 -3.84
N ILE A 80 -7.93 -11.27 -4.65
CA ILE A 80 -7.41 -12.58 -4.22
C ILE A 80 -6.21 -12.96 -5.08
N ALA A 81 -5.08 -13.26 -4.45
CA ALA A 81 -3.94 -13.87 -5.12
C ALA A 81 -4.03 -15.39 -5.06
N MET A 82 -3.76 -16.05 -6.19
CA MET A 82 -3.69 -17.51 -6.30
C MET A 82 -2.26 -18.02 -6.11
N ASN A 83 -2.10 -19.30 -5.78
CA ASN A 83 -0.80 -19.89 -5.43
C ASN A 83 0.19 -20.04 -6.58
N HIS A 84 -0.33 -19.99 -7.80
CA HIS A 84 0.45 -20.04 -9.01
C HIS A 84 -0.26 -19.23 -10.10
N ARG A 85 0.47 -19.01 -11.18
CA ARG A 85 -0.01 -18.30 -12.34
C ARG A 85 -0.86 -19.23 -13.22
N LEU A 86 -2.18 -19.05 -13.23
CA LEU A 86 -3.10 -19.75 -14.12
C LEU A 86 -3.13 -19.18 -15.54
N VAL A 87 -2.71 -17.92 -15.72
CA VAL A 87 -2.71 -17.20 -17.00
C VAL A 87 -1.38 -16.51 -17.24
N ASN A 88 -0.85 -16.49 -18.46
CA ASN A 88 0.42 -15.81 -18.77
C ASN A 88 0.27 -14.38 -19.28
N THR A 89 -0.96 -13.96 -19.55
CA THR A 89 -1.34 -12.61 -19.95
C THR A 89 -2.54 -12.15 -19.11
N VAL A 90 -2.84 -10.85 -19.15
CA VAL A 90 -4.05 -10.30 -18.54
C VAL A 90 -5.26 -10.87 -19.27
N VAL A 91 -6.23 -11.37 -18.50
CA VAL A 91 -7.53 -11.81 -19.02
C VAL A 91 -8.59 -10.90 -18.42
N ASN A 92 -9.39 -10.27 -19.26
CA ASN A 92 -10.50 -9.40 -18.86
C ASN A 92 -11.76 -9.81 -19.63
N ARG A 93 -12.94 -9.62 -19.03
CA ARG A 93 -14.23 -9.94 -19.67
C ARG A 93 -14.57 -9.06 -20.88
N CYS A 94 -13.83 -7.98 -21.10
CA CYS A 94 -14.04 -7.01 -22.19
C CYS A 94 -15.46 -6.41 -22.19
N GLN A 95 -16.01 -6.20 -21.00
CA GLN A 95 -17.31 -5.57 -20.77
C GLN A 95 -17.15 -4.27 -19.97
N MET A 96 -18.25 -3.54 -19.76
CA MET A 96 -18.24 -2.43 -18.81
C MET A 96 -17.76 -2.92 -17.44
N PRO A 97 -16.93 -2.16 -16.70
CA PRO A 97 -16.31 -2.65 -15.48
C PRO A 97 -17.33 -3.21 -14.49
N THR A 98 -17.11 -4.44 -14.04
CA THR A 98 -17.92 -5.12 -13.03
C THR A 98 -17.02 -5.83 -12.02
N ASP A 99 -17.63 -6.39 -10.99
CA ASP A 99 -16.91 -7.22 -10.04
C ASP A 99 -16.29 -8.45 -10.72
N GLY A 100 -15.09 -8.83 -10.27
CA GLY A 100 -14.41 -10.06 -10.68
C GLY A 100 -14.14 -10.18 -12.19
N ASP A 101 -13.95 -9.05 -12.88
CA ASP A 101 -13.89 -9.00 -14.34
C ASP A 101 -12.48 -9.13 -14.95
N ILE A 102 -11.44 -9.18 -14.11
CA ILE A 102 -10.04 -9.23 -14.55
C ILE A 102 -9.18 -10.18 -13.71
N ILE A 103 -8.34 -10.96 -14.40
CA ILE A 103 -7.26 -11.76 -13.82
C ILE A 103 -5.93 -11.24 -14.36
N VAL A 104 -5.07 -10.77 -13.46
CA VAL A 104 -3.76 -10.19 -13.78
C VAL A 104 -2.64 -11.14 -13.31
N PRO A 105 -1.76 -11.60 -14.21
CA PRO A 105 -0.56 -12.33 -13.79
C PRO A 105 0.45 -11.39 -13.14
N VAL A 106 0.88 -11.73 -11.92
CA VAL A 106 1.87 -10.96 -11.15
C VAL A 106 2.98 -11.90 -10.73
N ARG A 107 4.13 -11.83 -11.42
CA ARG A 107 5.27 -12.74 -11.18
C ARG A 107 4.81 -14.22 -11.18
N THR A 108 5.04 -14.97 -10.11
CA THR A 108 4.71 -16.40 -10.02
C THR A 108 3.24 -16.69 -9.69
N VAL A 109 2.43 -15.66 -9.42
CA VAL A 109 1.01 -15.77 -9.06
C VAL A 109 0.13 -15.08 -10.09
N CYS A 110 -1.18 -15.27 -9.99
CA CYS A 110 -2.16 -14.37 -10.59
C CYS A 110 -3.08 -13.79 -9.51
N VAL A 111 -3.69 -12.66 -9.82
CA VAL A 111 -4.60 -11.94 -8.93
C VAL A 111 -5.92 -11.76 -9.66
N ILE A 112 -7.02 -12.14 -9.02
CA ILE A 112 -8.36 -11.73 -9.44
C ILE A 112 -8.80 -10.52 -8.63
N GLY A 113 -9.48 -9.61 -9.30
CA GLY A 113 -10.16 -8.51 -8.65
C GLY A 113 -11.22 -7.91 -9.56
N THR A 114 -12.04 -7.01 -9.04
CA THR A 114 -12.19 -6.64 -7.61
C THR A 114 -13.67 -6.67 -7.26
N THR A 115 -14.04 -6.58 -5.99
CA THR A 115 -15.37 -6.12 -5.57
C THR A 115 -15.43 -4.59 -5.41
N ASP A 116 -16.63 -4.05 -5.27
CA ASP A 116 -16.88 -2.65 -4.90
C ASP A 116 -18.06 -2.53 -3.91
N GLN A 117 -17.75 -2.36 -2.63
CA GLN A 117 -18.67 -2.22 -1.52
C GLN A 117 -18.55 -0.81 -0.93
N HIS A 118 -19.68 -0.14 -0.72
CA HIS A 118 -19.68 1.16 -0.04
C HIS A 118 -19.36 0.98 1.45
N THR A 119 -18.57 1.89 2.00
CA THR A 119 -18.29 1.98 3.43
C THR A 119 -18.13 3.45 3.83
N ASP A 120 -18.46 3.77 5.08
CA ASP A 120 -18.31 5.12 5.65
C ASP A 120 -16.92 5.34 6.27
N ASP A 121 -16.15 4.26 6.47
CA ASP A 121 -14.86 4.29 7.13
C ASP A 121 -13.71 3.97 6.15
N PRO A 122 -12.77 4.90 5.89
CA PRO A 122 -11.61 4.62 5.06
C PRO A 122 -10.67 3.54 5.62
N ASP A 123 -10.75 3.24 6.93
CA ASP A 123 -10.04 2.16 7.60
C ASP A 123 -10.83 0.84 7.62
N ASP A 124 -12.02 0.77 7.01
CA ASP A 124 -12.75 -0.49 6.87
C ASP A 124 -12.00 -1.43 5.93
N HIS A 125 -11.44 -2.47 6.55
CA HIS A 125 -10.68 -3.51 5.89
C HIS A 125 -11.34 -4.89 6.01
N THR A 126 -12.65 -4.90 6.26
CA THR A 126 -13.43 -6.13 6.37
C THR A 126 -13.35 -6.91 5.07
N VAL A 127 -13.27 -8.24 5.20
CA VAL A 127 -13.39 -9.17 4.07
C VAL A 127 -14.53 -10.11 4.39
N LEU A 128 -15.58 -10.07 3.59
CA LEU A 128 -16.74 -10.95 3.74
C LEU A 128 -16.50 -12.27 2.99
N GLU A 129 -16.90 -13.39 3.58
CA GLU A 129 -16.83 -14.71 2.93
C GLU A 129 -17.61 -14.73 1.61
N SER A 130 -18.74 -14.04 1.54
CA SER A 130 -19.54 -13.91 0.32
C SER A 130 -18.78 -13.19 -0.81
N GLU A 131 -17.97 -12.17 -0.49
CA GLU A 131 -17.13 -11.50 -1.48
C GLU A 131 -16.02 -12.44 -1.98
N VAL A 132 -15.44 -13.24 -1.08
CA VAL A 132 -14.44 -14.26 -1.45
C VAL A 132 -15.05 -15.29 -2.41
N ASP A 133 -16.22 -15.84 -2.07
CA ASP A 133 -16.92 -16.81 -2.91
C ASP A 133 -17.28 -16.23 -4.28
N GLN A 134 -17.78 -14.99 -4.31
CA GLN A 134 -18.10 -14.28 -5.55
C GLN A 134 -16.85 -14.15 -6.44
N MET A 135 -15.71 -13.73 -5.89
CA MET A 135 -14.47 -13.61 -6.65
C MET A 135 -13.98 -14.95 -7.20
N LEU A 136 -14.08 -16.02 -6.41
CA LEU A 136 -13.70 -17.35 -6.88
C LEU A 136 -14.62 -17.86 -8.01
N ASP A 137 -15.93 -17.62 -7.89
CA ASP A 137 -16.91 -17.97 -8.93
C ASP A 137 -16.71 -17.14 -10.21
N ASP A 138 -16.42 -15.85 -10.06
CA ASP A 138 -16.15 -14.98 -11.21
C ASP A 138 -14.85 -15.32 -11.92
N GLY A 139 -13.85 -15.79 -11.17
CA GLY A 139 -12.62 -16.33 -11.74
C GLY A 139 -12.84 -17.62 -12.53
N GLU A 140 -13.70 -18.53 -12.06
CA GLU A 140 -14.03 -19.77 -12.78
C GLU A 140 -14.69 -19.47 -14.14
N LYS A 141 -15.52 -18.41 -14.21
CA LYS A 141 -16.14 -17.95 -15.47
C LYS A 141 -15.10 -17.43 -16.48
N LEU A 142 -13.99 -16.88 -16.01
CA LEU A 142 -12.90 -16.36 -16.84
C LEU A 142 -11.90 -17.45 -17.25
N VAL A 143 -11.54 -18.32 -16.31
CA VAL A 143 -10.52 -19.36 -16.48
C VAL A 143 -11.01 -20.65 -15.82
N PRO A 144 -11.37 -21.69 -16.60
CA PRO A 144 -11.80 -22.96 -16.04
C PRO A 144 -10.75 -23.58 -15.09
N GLY A 145 -11.18 -23.96 -13.89
CA GLY A 145 -10.30 -24.47 -12.84
C GLY A 145 -9.72 -23.42 -11.89
N PHE A 146 -10.04 -22.14 -12.09
CA PHE A 146 -9.65 -21.08 -11.17
C PHE A 146 -10.12 -21.33 -9.74
N ARG A 147 -11.40 -21.70 -9.53
CA ARG A 147 -11.95 -21.95 -8.18
C ARG A 147 -11.30 -23.16 -7.48
N ARG A 148 -10.76 -24.10 -8.26
CA ARG A 148 -10.03 -25.27 -7.74
C ARG A 148 -8.58 -24.95 -7.37
N ALA A 149 -8.01 -23.87 -7.91
CA ALA A 149 -6.68 -23.43 -7.54
C ALA A 149 -6.67 -22.86 -6.12
N ARG A 150 -5.51 -22.94 -5.46
CA ARG A 150 -5.38 -22.52 -4.07
C ARG A 150 -5.27 -20.99 -3.99
N ALA A 151 -6.24 -20.34 -3.36
CA ALA A 151 -6.10 -18.95 -2.94
C ALA A 151 -4.97 -18.83 -1.90
N LEU A 152 -4.03 -17.91 -2.07
CA LEU A 152 -2.97 -17.66 -1.09
C LEU A 152 -3.38 -16.67 -0.03
N ARG A 153 -4.08 -15.62 -0.47
CA ARG A 153 -4.37 -14.44 0.34
C ARG A 153 -5.41 -13.59 -0.36
N VAL A 154 -6.28 -13.02 0.45
CA VAL A 154 -7.11 -11.87 0.11
C VAL A 154 -6.56 -10.60 0.75
N TRP A 155 -6.70 -9.48 0.07
CA TRP A 155 -6.52 -8.16 0.67
C TRP A 155 -7.60 -7.21 0.18
N THR A 156 -7.82 -6.17 0.96
CA THR A 156 -8.76 -5.10 0.68
C THR A 156 -8.01 -3.82 0.35
N GLY A 157 -8.68 -2.93 -0.37
CA GLY A 157 -8.26 -1.55 -0.55
C GLY A 157 -9.48 -0.66 -0.64
N VAL A 158 -9.34 0.58 -0.18
CA VAL A 158 -10.42 1.56 -0.17
C VAL A 158 -10.13 2.67 -1.17
N ARG A 159 -11.08 2.91 -2.08
CA ARG A 159 -10.97 3.88 -3.16
C ARG A 159 -11.55 5.23 -2.70
N PRO A 160 -10.83 6.35 -2.92
CA PRO A 160 -11.37 7.68 -2.63
C PRO A 160 -12.26 8.17 -3.77
N LEU A 161 -13.56 7.91 -3.71
CA LEU A 161 -14.50 8.50 -4.68
C LEU A 161 -14.91 9.88 -4.16
N PHE A 162 -14.71 10.92 -4.96
CA PHE A 162 -15.07 12.28 -4.57
C PHE A 162 -16.48 12.62 -5.05
N GLU A 163 -17.28 13.21 -4.16
CA GLU A 163 -18.59 13.78 -4.48
C GLU A 163 -18.54 15.30 -4.22
N ASP A 164 -18.82 16.11 -5.26
CA ASP A 164 -18.88 17.55 -5.07
C ASP A 164 -20.26 17.97 -4.57
N VAL A 165 -20.36 18.23 -3.26
CA VAL A 165 -21.61 18.64 -2.60
C VAL A 165 -22.01 20.09 -2.98
N LYS A 166 -21.09 20.89 -3.53
CA LYS A 166 -21.34 22.30 -3.92
C LYS A 166 -21.63 22.48 -5.42
N ALA A 167 -21.66 21.39 -6.19
CA ALA A 167 -22.03 21.42 -7.60
C ALA A 167 -23.55 21.19 -7.78
N ASP A 168 -24.23 22.12 -8.44
CA ASP A 168 -25.65 21.97 -8.82
C ASP A 168 -25.82 20.84 -9.86
N GLY A 169 -26.25 19.65 -9.43
CA GLY A 169 -26.86 18.64 -10.32
C GLY A 169 -26.17 17.28 -10.41
N THR A 170 -27.02 16.25 -10.55
CA THR A 170 -26.77 14.80 -10.66
C THR A 170 -25.40 14.39 -11.20
N LEU A 171 -24.51 13.96 -10.29
CA LEU A 171 -23.26 13.29 -10.63
C LEU A 171 -23.55 11.86 -11.10
N THR A 172 -23.29 11.58 -12.38
CA THR A 172 -23.30 10.22 -12.93
C THR A 172 -22.02 9.46 -12.55
N ARG A 173 -22.10 8.13 -12.56
CA ARG A 173 -21.02 7.18 -12.23
C ARG A 173 -19.69 7.39 -12.99
N ASP A 174 -19.68 8.18 -14.07
CA ASP A 174 -18.52 8.45 -14.90
C ASP A 174 -17.72 9.69 -14.47
N VAL A 175 -18.34 10.67 -13.78
CA VAL A 175 -17.67 11.90 -13.30
C VAL A 175 -16.83 11.64 -12.04
N THR A 176 -17.08 10.55 -11.33
CA THR A 176 -16.45 10.20 -10.03
C THR A 176 -15.04 9.61 -10.14
N ARG A 177 -14.46 9.48 -11.36
CA ARG A 177 -13.17 8.79 -11.61
C ARG A 177 -12.02 9.67 -12.11
N SER A 178 -12.23 10.97 -12.35
CA SER A 178 -11.15 11.94 -12.55
C SER A 178 -10.52 12.34 -11.21
N HIS A 179 -9.33 12.94 -11.23
CA HIS A 179 -8.79 13.60 -10.05
C HIS A 179 -9.37 15.00 -9.91
N THR A 180 -9.54 15.44 -8.67
CA THR A 180 -10.04 16.78 -8.34
C THR A 180 -9.03 17.48 -7.46
N LEU A 181 -8.61 18.67 -7.90
CA LEU A 181 -7.80 19.59 -7.12
C LEU A 181 -8.70 20.71 -6.59
N LEU A 182 -8.85 20.77 -5.27
CA LEU A 182 -9.61 21.79 -4.57
C LEU A 182 -8.66 22.88 -4.08
N ASP A 183 -8.91 24.11 -4.51
CA ASP A 183 -8.30 25.30 -3.92
C ASP A 183 -9.25 25.90 -2.88
N HIS A 184 -8.91 25.71 -1.60
CA HIS A 184 -9.77 26.10 -0.51
C HIS A 184 -9.84 27.62 -0.30
N SER A 185 -8.92 28.39 -0.91
CA SER A 185 -8.97 29.86 -0.84
C SER A 185 -10.22 30.40 -1.53
N HIS A 186 -10.55 29.82 -2.69
CA HIS A 186 -11.71 30.21 -3.50
C HIS A 186 -12.98 29.49 -3.07
N ARG A 187 -12.87 28.21 -2.67
CA ARG A 187 -14.03 27.35 -2.36
C ARG A 187 -14.58 27.57 -0.96
N ASP A 188 -13.69 27.73 0.02
CA ASP A 188 -14.01 27.65 1.45
C ASP A 188 -13.48 28.84 2.26
N GLY A 189 -12.83 29.81 1.61
CA GLY A 189 -12.21 30.96 2.27
C GLY A 189 -10.97 30.63 3.09
N VAL A 190 -10.40 29.42 2.93
CA VAL A 190 -9.20 28.97 3.66
C VAL A 190 -8.00 28.96 2.72
N SER A 191 -7.13 29.96 2.84
CA SER A 191 -5.96 30.12 1.99
C SER A 191 -4.80 29.19 2.37
N ARG A 192 -3.87 29.01 1.42
CA ARG A 192 -2.65 28.16 1.55
C ARG A 192 -2.92 26.69 1.82
N PHE A 193 -4.14 26.23 1.55
CA PHE A 193 -4.54 24.84 1.70
C PHE A 193 -5.14 24.32 0.40
N LEU A 194 -4.57 23.22 -0.11
CA LEU A 194 -5.02 22.55 -1.32
C LEU A 194 -5.37 21.09 -0.98
N THR A 195 -6.44 20.56 -1.55
CA THR A 195 -6.75 19.11 -1.45
C THR A 195 -6.73 18.47 -2.83
N ILE A 196 -5.98 17.38 -2.98
CA ILE A 196 -5.99 16.53 -4.18
C ILE A 196 -6.59 15.17 -3.82
N THR A 197 -7.68 14.82 -4.48
CA THR A 197 -8.40 13.55 -4.24
C THR A 197 -8.90 12.93 -5.55
N GLY A 198 -9.39 11.70 -5.47
CA GLY A 198 -9.78 10.89 -6.62
C GLY A 198 -8.58 10.50 -7.48
N GLY A 199 -8.82 10.36 -8.78
CA GLY A 199 -7.81 9.95 -9.75
C GLY A 199 -7.42 8.48 -9.66
N LYS A 200 -6.38 8.12 -10.42
CA LYS A 200 -5.86 6.76 -10.51
C LYS A 200 -4.36 6.75 -10.33
N LEU A 201 -3.82 5.61 -9.90
CA LEU A 201 -2.38 5.40 -9.90
C LEU A 201 -1.79 5.64 -11.30
N THR A 202 -2.47 5.27 -12.38
CA THR A 202 -1.96 5.52 -13.75
C THR A 202 -1.79 6.99 -14.09
N THR A 203 -2.51 7.90 -13.42
CA THR A 203 -2.47 9.35 -13.66
C THR A 203 -1.71 10.13 -12.58
N PHE A 204 -1.07 9.45 -11.62
CA PHE A 204 -0.48 10.08 -10.43
C PHE A 204 0.51 11.23 -10.79
N ARG A 205 1.28 11.08 -11.88
CA ARG A 205 2.28 12.09 -12.29
C ARG A 205 1.61 13.38 -12.74
N LEU A 206 0.55 13.27 -13.55
CA LEU A 206 -0.23 14.42 -14.01
C LEU A 206 -0.96 15.10 -12.85
N MET A 207 -1.48 14.31 -11.91
CA MET A 207 -2.07 14.82 -10.66
C MET A 207 -1.04 15.65 -9.89
N ALA A 208 0.16 15.11 -9.68
CA ALA A 208 1.23 15.80 -8.99
C ALA A 208 1.67 17.08 -9.71
N GLU A 209 1.76 17.07 -11.04
CA GLU A 209 2.04 18.25 -11.87
C GLU A 209 0.99 19.35 -11.63
N HIS A 210 -0.31 19.04 -11.78
CA HIS A 210 -1.37 20.03 -11.55
C HIS A 210 -1.36 20.58 -10.12
N THR A 211 -1.13 19.72 -9.12
CA THR A 211 -1.04 20.13 -7.72
C THR A 211 0.16 21.03 -7.47
N VAL A 212 1.34 20.67 -7.98
CA VAL A 212 2.55 21.49 -7.81
C VAL A 212 2.46 22.81 -8.57
N ASP A 213 1.83 22.84 -9.75
CA ASP A 213 1.58 24.10 -10.47
C ASP A 213 0.68 25.05 -9.65
N ALA A 214 -0.33 24.52 -8.94
CA ALA A 214 -1.14 25.31 -8.02
C ALA A 214 -0.33 25.80 -6.81
N VAL A 215 0.55 24.97 -6.26
CA VAL A 215 1.48 25.37 -5.19
C VAL A 215 2.40 26.50 -5.68
N CYS A 216 2.98 26.38 -6.88
CA CYS A 216 3.82 27.41 -7.49
C CYS A 216 3.07 28.73 -7.63
N ARG A 217 1.83 28.72 -8.12
CA ARG A 217 0.96 29.91 -8.18
C ARG A 217 0.72 30.52 -6.80
N ALA A 218 0.38 29.72 -5.80
CA ALA A 218 0.16 30.19 -4.42
C ALA A 218 1.44 30.80 -3.80
N LEU A 219 2.61 30.33 -4.19
CA LEU A 219 3.91 30.86 -3.77
C LEU A 219 4.40 32.04 -4.64
N SER A 220 3.67 32.41 -5.71
CA SER A 220 4.12 33.37 -6.73
C SER A 220 5.48 32.98 -7.35
N GLU A 221 5.69 31.68 -7.56
CA GLU A 221 6.88 31.12 -8.19
C GLU A 221 6.53 30.58 -9.59
N ASP A 222 7.43 30.76 -10.55
CA ASP A 222 7.33 30.16 -11.88
C ASP A 222 8.43 29.11 -12.05
N ARG A 223 8.03 27.83 -12.09
CA ARG A 223 8.93 26.69 -12.21
C ARG A 223 8.32 25.67 -13.18
N PRO A 224 8.94 25.40 -14.33
CA PRO A 224 8.42 24.40 -15.26
C PRO A 224 8.54 22.98 -14.69
N CYS A 225 7.53 22.16 -14.93
CA CYS A 225 7.54 20.75 -14.56
C CYS A 225 8.44 19.93 -15.50
N THR A 226 9.39 19.18 -14.93
CA THR A 226 10.33 18.31 -15.66
C THR A 226 10.05 16.81 -15.49
N THR A 227 9.04 16.46 -14.68
CA THR A 227 8.82 15.07 -14.20
C THR A 227 8.50 14.06 -15.30
N THR A 228 8.08 14.50 -16.49
CA THR A 228 7.83 13.63 -17.65
C THR A 228 9.12 13.02 -18.21
N ALA A 229 10.23 13.75 -18.17
CA ALA A 229 11.51 13.30 -18.73
C ALA A 229 12.44 12.65 -17.67
N GLU A 230 12.19 12.93 -16.40
CA GLU A 230 13.04 12.47 -15.30
C GLU A 230 12.78 10.99 -14.92
N PRO A 231 13.79 10.11 -14.99
CA PRO A 231 13.65 8.74 -14.52
C PRO A 231 13.54 8.71 -12.99
N LEU A 232 12.73 7.78 -12.48
CA LEU A 232 12.69 7.49 -11.05
C LEU A 232 13.95 6.73 -10.62
N PRO A 233 14.39 6.86 -9.34
CA PRO A 233 15.57 6.16 -8.85
C PRO A 233 15.47 4.63 -8.99
N GLY A 234 16.42 4.05 -9.73
CA GLY A 234 16.48 2.62 -10.07
C GLY A 234 15.80 2.26 -11.40
N SER A 235 15.39 3.25 -12.20
CA SER A 235 14.75 3.08 -13.51
C SER A 235 15.45 3.89 -14.61
N GLU A 236 16.68 4.31 -14.38
CA GLU A 236 17.51 5.12 -15.27
C GLU A 236 17.77 4.40 -16.60
N GLU A 237 17.95 3.08 -16.56
CA GLU A 237 18.17 2.24 -17.75
C GLU A 237 16.90 2.02 -18.59
N ARG A 238 15.72 2.44 -18.10
CA ARG A 238 14.41 2.29 -18.78
C ARG A 238 14.10 0.86 -19.24
N ARG A 239 14.62 -0.14 -18.53
CA ARG A 239 14.39 -1.56 -18.84
C ARG A 239 13.05 -2.03 -18.30
N HIS A 240 12.35 -2.81 -19.11
CA HIS A 240 11.15 -3.53 -18.65
C HIS A 240 11.56 -4.73 -17.81
N TYR A 241 10.68 -5.11 -16.89
CA TYR A 241 10.85 -6.34 -16.11
C TYR A 241 10.35 -7.54 -16.91
N HIS A 242 11.21 -8.53 -17.12
CA HIS A 242 10.86 -9.82 -17.70
C HIS A 242 10.76 -10.90 -16.63
N LEU A 243 9.86 -11.86 -16.85
CA LEU A 243 9.75 -13.04 -15.99
C LEU A 243 11.07 -13.82 -16.04
N GLY A 244 11.52 -14.32 -14.89
CA GLY A 244 12.80 -15.03 -14.77
C GLY A 244 13.99 -14.14 -14.45
N GLU A 245 13.93 -12.83 -14.67
CA GLU A 245 15.06 -11.94 -14.36
C GLU A 245 15.53 -12.01 -12.90
N ARG A 246 14.60 -12.16 -11.96
CA ARG A 246 14.95 -12.29 -10.55
C ARG A 246 15.72 -13.58 -10.28
N LEU A 247 15.30 -14.68 -10.92
CA LEU A 247 16.00 -15.95 -10.84
C LEU A 247 17.37 -15.83 -11.48
N GLY A 248 17.46 -15.32 -12.72
CA GLY A 248 18.75 -15.13 -13.39
C GLY A 248 19.72 -14.23 -12.62
N ARG A 249 19.25 -13.13 -12.01
CA ARG A 249 20.09 -12.30 -11.13
C ARG A 249 20.60 -13.05 -9.89
N LYS A 250 19.83 -14.01 -9.39
CA LYS A 250 20.19 -14.79 -8.20
C LYS A 250 21.05 -16.00 -8.54
N GLU A 251 20.76 -16.72 -9.62
CA GLU A 251 21.60 -17.82 -10.12
C GLU A 251 23.05 -17.36 -10.36
N ALA A 252 23.25 -16.12 -10.82
CA ALA A 252 24.58 -15.54 -11.00
C ALA A 252 25.41 -15.41 -9.70
N ARG A 253 24.80 -15.50 -8.50
CA ARG A 253 25.46 -15.31 -7.20
C ARG A 253 24.95 -16.27 -6.12
N LEU A 254 24.33 -17.38 -6.51
CA LEU A 254 23.51 -18.20 -5.61
C LEU A 254 24.34 -18.92 -4.55
N ALA A 255 25.59 -19.26 -4.86
CA ALA A 255 26.52 -19.92 -3.95
C ALA A 255 27.05 -19.00 -2.84
N ASP A 256 26.96 -17.68 -3.02
CA ASP A 256 27.64 -16.69 -2.18
C ASP A 256 26.74 -16.05 -1.12
N GLU A 257 25.43 -16.35 -1.11
CA GLU A 257 24.46 -15.67 -0.24
C GLU A 257 23.43 -16.62 0.39
N GLN A 258 23.26 -16.52 1.72
CA GLN A 258 22.16 -17.17 2.42
C GLN A 258 20.80 -16.63 1.93
N LEU A 259 19.89 -17.53 1.55
CA LEU A 259 18.49 -17.19 1.27
C LEU A 259 17.67 -17.16 2.57
N ILE A 260 17.01 -16.03 2.82
CA ILE A 260 16.05 -15.86 3.91
C ILE A 260 14.67 -16.33 3.46
N CYS A 261 14.23 -15.94 2.25
CA CYS A 261 12.96 -16.36 1.68
C CYS A 261 13.18 -17.01 0.32
N ASP A 262 13.03 -18.33 0.27
CA ASP A 262 13.18 -19.14 -0.94
C ASP A 262 12.10 -18.80 -1.98
N CYS A 263 10.83 -18.70 -1.55
CA CYS A 263 9.70 -18.44 -2.43
C CYS A 263 9.81 -17.13 -3.22
N GLU A 264 10.46 -16.15 -2.60
CA GLU A 264 10.67 -14.83 -3.17
C GLU A 264 12.18 -14.57 -3.33
N MET A 265 13.06 -15.57 -3.32
CA MET A 265 14.51 -15.39 -3.52
C MET A 265 15.12 -14.16 -2.81
N VAL A 266 14.73 -13.91 -1.55
CA VAL A 266 15.26 -12.80 -0.73
C VAL A 266 16.49 -13.30 -0.01
N SER A 267 17.66 -12.73 -0.31
CA SER A 267 18.90 -13.03 0.39
C SER A 267 19.01 -12.25 1.69
N ARG A 268 19.90 -12.71 2.58
CA ARG A 268 20.25 -11.99 3.81
C ARG A 268 20.77 -10.59 3.53
N SER A 269 21.68 -10.44 2.56
CA SER A 269 22.21 -9.14 2.12
C SER A 269 21.10 -8.17 1.70
N ALA A 270 20.11 -8.66 0.94
CA ALA A 270 18.97 -7.86 0.52
C ALA A 270 18.07 -7.45 1.69
N LEU A 271 17.86 -8.35 2.66
CA LEU A 271 17.11 -8.05 3.89
C LEU A 271 17.81 -6.95 4.70
N GLU A 272 19.09 -7.12 5.01
CA GLU A 272 19.87 -6.15 5.79
C GLU A 272 19.98 -4.80 5.07
N ASP A 273 20.20 -4.80 3.75
CA ASP A 273 20.17 -3.58 2.93
C ASP A 273 18.79 -2.92 2.96
N GLY A 274 17.71 -3.71 2.92
CA GLY A 274 16.34 -3.22 3.00
C GLY A 274 16.09 -2.48 4.33
N ILE A 275 16.51 -3.08 5.43
CA ILE A 275 16.42 -2.53 6.79
C ILE A 275 17.22 -1.22 6.89
N ARG A 276 18.50 -1.24 6.49
CA ARG A 276 19.37 -0.05 6.51
C ARG A 276 18.80 1.08 5.64
N ARG A 277 18.40 0.78 4.40
CA ARG A 277 17.91 1.80 3.44
C ARG A 277 16.57 2.41 3.84
N ARG A 278 15.74 1.68 4.59
CA ARG A 278 14.44 2.17 5.07
C ARG A 278 14.47 2.70 6.49
N ALA A 279 15.57 2.46 7.22
CA ALA A 279 15.68 2.73 8.64
C ALA A 279 14.47 2.18 9.42
N THR A 280 14.07 0.93 9.10
CA THR A 280 12.90 0.27 9.69
C THR A 280 13.23 -1.19 9.99
N THR A 281 12.80 -1.64 11.17
CA THR A 281 12.83 -3.04 11.59
C THR A 281 11.44 -3.69 11.47
N ASN A 282 10.43 -2.93 11.03
CA ASN A 282 9.10 -3.47 10.77
C ASN A 282 9.15 -4.41 9.55
N LEU A 283 8.86 -5.69 9.78
CA LEU A 283 8.94 -6.70 8.72
C LEU A 283 7.86 -6.51 7.64
N ASP A 284 6.74 -5.84 7.92
CA ASP A 284 5.72 -5.50 6.91
C ASP A 284 6.23 -4.43 5.91
N ASP A 285 6.99 -3.44 6.39
CA ASP A 285 7.66 -2.47 5.51
C ASP A 285 8.66 -3.17 4.59
N ILE A 286 9.46 -4.07 5.15
CA ILE A 286 10.44 -4.86 4.40
C ILE A 286 9.74 -5.78 3.40
N ARG A 287 8.58 -6.36 3.75
CA ARG A 287 7.73 -7.11 2.82
C ARG A 287 7.33 -6.24 1.63
N ARG A 288 6.88 -5.01 1.84
CA ARG A 288 6.50 -4.10 0.75
C ARG A 288 7.68 -3.78 -0.18
N LEU A 289 8.91 -3.81 0.34
CA LEU A 289 10.13 -3.56 -0.43
C LEU A 289 10.63 -4.79 -1.19
N LEU A 290 10.77 -5.93 -0.51
CA LEU A 290 11.49 -7.11 -0.99
C LEU A 290 10.56 -8.28 -1.37
N ARG A 291 9.27 -8.15 -1.05
CA ARG A 291 8.27 -9.24 -1.09
C ARG A 291 8.57 -10.37 -0.11
N LEU A 292 9.29 -10.08 0.96
CA LEU A 292 9.58 -11.02 2.03
C LEU A 292 8.27 -11.64 2.55
N GLY A 293 8.14 -12.97 2.51
CA GLY A 293 6.92 -13.68 2.95
C GLY A 293 5.68 -13.51 2.06
N MET A 294 5.80 -12.95 0.85
CA MET A 294 4.68 -12.86 -0.11
C MET A 294 4.50 -14.10 -0.99
N GLY A 295 5.43 -15.05 -0.92
CA GLY A 295 5.38 -16.30 -1.68
C GLY A 295 4.38 -17.32 -1.15
N PRO A 296 4.29 -18.53 -1.74
CA PRO A 296 3.22 -19.48 -1.43
C PRO A 296 3.11 -19.96 0.02
N CYS A 297 4.19 -19.88 0.83
CA CYS A 297 4.17 -20.18 2.26
C CYS A 297 3.69 -19.01 3.13
N GLN A 298 3.41 -17.86 2.53
CA GLN A 298 2.93 -16.63 3.18
C GLN A 298 3.73 -16.13 4.40
N GLY A 299 4.95 -16.61 4.61
CA GLY A 299 5.79 -16.27 5.77
C GLY A 299 6.23 -17.47 6.60
N GLY A 300 5.59 -18.63 6.46
CA GLY A 300 5.79 -19.80 7.32
C GLY A 300 7.26 -20.20 7.54
N PHE A 301 8.07 -20.20 6.48
CA PHE A 301 9.48 -20.61 6.57
C PHE A 301 10.49 -19.49 6.72
N CYS A 302 10.18 -18.29 6.24
CA CYS A 302 11.17 -17.22 6.13
C CYS A 302 11.14 -16.25 7.28
N MET A 303 10.04 -16.20 8.04
CA MET A 303 9.89 -15.20 9.10
C MET A 303 10.75 -15.50 10.31
N TYR A 304 10.84 -16.75 10.75
CA TYR A 304 11.76 -17.09 11.84
C TYR A 304 13.22 -16.75 11.48
N ARG A 305 13.62 -16.94 10.22
CA ARG A 305 14.97 -16.58 9.74
C ARG A 305 15.17 -15.06 9.72
N ALA A 306 14.18 -14.32 9.21
CA ALA A 306 14.22 -12.86 9.19
C ALA A 306 14.27 -12.28 10.61
N THR A 307 13.46 -12.80 11.54
CA THR A 307 13.49 -12.44 12.95
C THR A 307 14.82 -12.80 13.61
N GLY A 308 15.42 -13.94 13.27
CA GLY A 308 16.77 -14.29 13.71
C GLY A 308 17.83 -13.28 13.24
N VAL A 309 17.70 -12.73 12.03
CA VAL A 309 18.55 -11.63 11.55
C VAL A 309 18.30 -10.36 12.38
N LEU A 310 17.05 -10.03 12.71
CA LEU A 310 16.70 -8.87 13.54
C LEU A 310 17.33 -8.95 14.93
N HIS A 311 17.30 -10.11 15.59
CA HIS A 311 17.97 -10.34 16.88
C HIS A 311 19.49 -10.13 16.82
N GLY A 312 20.10 -10.26 15.65
CA GLY A 312 21.52 -10.02 15.44
C GLY A 312 21.89 -8.57 15.07
N LEU A 313 20.93 -7.65 15.01
CA LEU A 313 21.19 -6.25 14.70
C LEU A 313 21.59 -5.47 15.96
N ASP A 314 22.64 -4.65 15.83
CA ASP A 314 23.07 -3.77 16.91
C ASP A 314 21.95 -2.78 17.30
N GLY A 315 21.70 -2.65 18.60
CA GLY A 315 20.69 -1.74 19.16
C GLY A 315 19.24 -2.26 19.09
N MET A 316 19.01 -3.48 18.61
CA MET A 316 17.69 -4.11 18.61
C MET A 316 17.50 -4.99 19.83
N THR A 317 16.45 -4.75 20.63
CA THR A 317 16.13 -5.62 21.77
C THR A 317 15.40 -6.88 21.30
N SER A 318 15.46 -7.94 22.09
CA SER A 318 14.72 -9.16 21.80
C SER A 318 13.20 -8.92 21.74
N GLN A 319 12.68 -8.05 22.60
CA GLN A 319 11.27 -7.65 22.62
C GLN A 319 10.86 -6.99 21.30
N GLN A 320 11.67 -6.06 20.79
CA GLN A 320 11.41 -5.40 19.51
C GLN A 320 11.41 -6.38 18.33
N ALA A 321 12.35 -7.34 18.32
CA ALA A 321 12.40 -8.36 17.27
C ALA A 321 11.19 -9.31 17.33
N ASN A 322 10.76 -9.67 18.55
CA ASN A 322 9.57 -10.48 18.77
C ASN A 322 8.29 -9.73 18.37
N GLY A 323 8.17 -8.44 18.71
CA GLY A 323 7.07 -7.59 18.29
C GLY A 323 6.96 -7.51 16.78
N ALA A 324 8.08 -7.28 16.08
CA ALA A 324 8.10 -7.25 14.61
C ALA A 324 7.68 -8.59 13.97
N LEU A 325 7.99 -9.73 14.59
CA LEU A 325 7.51 -11.05 14.16
C LEU A 325 5.99 -11.14 14.34
N LEU A 326 5.49 -10.80 15.52
CA LEU A 326 4.07 -10.91 15.85
C LEU A 326 3.21 -10.01 14.97
N ASP A 327 3.61 -8.75 14.80
CA ASP A 327 2.93 -7.80 13.91
C ASP A 327 2.85 -8.36 12.49
N PHE A 328 3.97 -8.90 11.99
CA PHE A 328 3.99 -9.52 10.67
C PHE A 328 3.00 -10.70 10.61
N LEU A 329 3.05 -11.63 11.56
CA LEU A 329 2.17 -12.81 11.57
C LEU A 329 0.69 -12.41 11.62
N GLN A 330 0.34 -11.41 12.44
CA GLN A 330 -1.02 -10.88 12.49
C GLN A 330 -1.45 -10.26 11.16
N GLU A 331 -0.60 -9.43 10.55
CA GLU A 331 -0.85 -8.86 9.22
C GLU A 331 -0.95 -9.94 8.13
N ARG A 332 -0.21 -11.04 8.25
CA ARG A 332 -0.37 -12.19 7.36
C ARG A 332 -1.72 -12.87 7.57
N TRP A 333 -2.07 -13.16 8.82
CA TRP A 333 -3.28 -13.87 9.20
C TRP A 333 -4.56 -13.19 8.69
N LYS A 334 -4.65 -11.85 8.81
CA LYS A 334 -5.79 -11.04 8.30
C LYS A 334 -6.19 -11.38 6.86
N GLY A 335 -5.21 -11.64 5.99
CA GLY A 335 -5.45 -11.95 4.59
C GLY A 335 -5.49 -13.44 4.26
N ILE A 336 -5.08 -14.32 5.18
CA ILE A 336 -5.06 -15.78 4.97
C ILE A 336 -6.37 -16.37 5.46
N HIS A 337 -6.79 -16.03 6.69
CA HIS A 337 -7.95 -16.62 7.35
C HIS A 337 -9.22 -16.64 6.46
N PRO A 338 -9.61 -15.55 5.77
CA PRO A 338 -10.86 -15.55 5.00
C PRO A 338 -10.84 -16.44 3.76
N VAL A 339 -9.68 -16.95 3.35
CA VAL A 339 -9.53 -17.84 2.20
C VAL A 339 -9.11 -19.27 2.60
N LEU A 340 -9.12 -19.59 3.89
CA LEU A 340 -8.74 -20.92 4.37
C LEU A 340 -9.86 -21.95 4.13
N TYR A 341 -9.57 -22.94 3.30
CA TYR A 341 -10.40 -24.13 3.12
C TYR A 341 -9.55 -25.35 2.78
N GLY A 342 -10.06 -26.54 3.11
CA GLY A 342 -9.44 -27.83 2.74
C GLY A 342 -7.96 -27.93 3.17
N ASP A 343 -7.08 -28.28 2.22
CA ASP A 343 -5.64 -28.44 2.49
C ASP A 343 -4.95 -27.14 2.94
N GLN A 344 -5.51 -25.97 2.65
CA GLN A 344 -4.96 -24.71 3.16
C GLN A 344 -5.04 -24.62 4.68
N LEU A 345 -6.14 -25.12 5.27
CA LEU A 345 -6.30 -25.14 6.71
C LEU A 345 -5.24 -26.05 7.37
N ARG A 346 -4.91 -27.17 6.73
CA ARG A 346 -3.83 -28.07 7.18
C ARG A 346 -2.47 -27.36 7.13
N GLN A 347 -2.19 -26.60 6.07
CA GLN A 347 -0.95 -25.82 5.95
C GLN A 347 -0.88 -24.69 6.98
N ALA A 348 -1.98 -23.95 7.19
CA ALA A 348 -2.05 -22.92 8.22
C ALA A 348 -1.82 -23.51 9.62
N ARG A 349 -2.35 -24.72 9.89
CA ARG A 349 -2.09 -25.43 11.15
C ARG A 349 -0.64 -25.89 11.28
N LEU A 350 0.00 -26.31 10.19
CA LEU A 350 1.43 -26.63 10.19
C LEU A 350 2.27 -25.37 10.46
N ASP A 351 1.97 -24.25 9.82
CA ASP A 351 2.66 -22.98 10.06
C ASP A 351 2.50 -22.56 11.53
N ASP A 352 1.28 -22.63 12.07
CA ASP A 352 1.02 -22.40 13.50
C ASP A 352 1.86 -23.32 14.40
N TRP A 353 1.91 -24.62 14.11
CA TRP A 353 2.78 -25.55 14.86
C TRP A 353 4.26 -25.23 14.74
N ILE A 354 4.74 -24.79 13.58
CA ILE A 354 6.13 -24.36 13.41
C ILE A 354 6.41 -23.16 14.30
N PHE A 355 5.54 -22.15 14.29
CA PHE A 355 5.73 -20.94 15.10
C PHE A 355 5.60 -21.22 16.60
N GLN A 356 4.54 -21.90 17.03
CA GLN A 356 4.35 -22.25 18.44
C GLN A 356 5.40 -23.25 18.94
N GLY A 357 5.74 -24.27 18.14
CA GLY A 357 6.69 -25.30 18.56
C GLY A 357 8.15 -24.86 18.54
N THR A 358 8.55 -24.00 17.60
CA THR A 358 9.95 -23.59 17.44
C THR A 358 10.27 -22.33 18.24
N LEU A 359 9.35 -21.37 18.26
CA LEU A 359 9.58 -20.04 18.82
C LEU A 359 8.66 -19.72 20.01
N ASP A 360 7.73 -20.61 20.35
CA ASP A 360 6.72 -20.38 21.39
C ASP A 360 6.05 -18.99 21.24
N VAL A 361 5.64 -18.67 20.02
CA VAL A 361 5.20 -17.33 19.62
C VAL A 361 4.10 -16.78 20.54
N GLY A 362 3.23 -17.64 21.07
CA GLY A 362 2.18 -17.27 22.02
C GLY A 362 2.68 -16.75 23.38
N HIS A 363 3.94 -17.01 23.75
CA HIS A 363 4.55 -16.62 25.03
C HIS A 363 5.78 -15.71 24.86
N LEU A 364 6.04 -15.20 23.65
CA LEU A 364 7.14 -14.25 23.44
C LEU A 364 6.92 -12.98 24.26
N SER A 365 7.98 -12.51 24.91
CA SER A 365 7.98 -11.17 25.51
C SER A 365 7.95 -10.12 24.41
N THR A 366 6.94 -9.23 24.45
CA THR A 366 6.75 -8.12 23.51
C THR A 366 6.90 -6.77 24.18
#